data_AF-A0A7C3FV61-F1
#
_entry.id   AF-A0A7C3FV61-F1
#
_cell.length_a   1.000
_cell.length_b   1.000
_cell.length_c   1.000
_cell.angle_alpha   90.00
_cell.angle_beta   90.00
_cell.angle_gamma   90.00
#
_symmetry.space_group_name_H-M   'P 1'
#
loop_
_entity.id
_entity.type
_entity.pdbx_description
1 polymer ?
#
loop_
_entity_poly.entity_id
_entity_poly.type
_entity_poly.pdbx_seq_one_letter_code
_entity_poly.pdbx_strand_id
1 'polypeptide(L)'
;MPDLGDDPQAKLLLDIQGVFAEYERVVISERMRRGKLHRLKNGETAPPRAPYGYRYQKAPEGRKSWWEIVEDEALIVKQMFRWYTQQSVNINWIARQLNQQGVPSPDGKRWYQGTVRRLLRHSAYRGTAYYNRRRSDHSSVGQARRQGYGRLRLPRLIPRPAKEWIGVSVPPIVSEERWQMVQTRLEMNIRYAQRNARRFYLLRGLLVCGVCGRTLQGRTQNKRITYFCPHGGTRRPSDVPPHRCTIASEQIEPLLWQELSALLQSPLQLEEAWKTMHKQQQASPSQLSHWQQRQALLQKQCQRLLDAYQIDAISLDDLVARQNPIDIELKELEKKLTQATPVETRTLDLDTFTRHIQRALSSADPQLKTGSYSFVNRAHRRD
;
A
#
# COMPACT_ATOMS: atom_id res chain seq x y z
N MET A 1 -22.05 -41.68 -27.82
CA MET A 1 -20.90 -42.45 -27.29
C MET A 1 -21.16 -43.91 -27.65
N PRO A 2 -20.17 -44.67 -28.14
CA PRO A 2 -20.37 -46.09 -28.38
C PRO A 2 -20.57 -46.80 -27.03
N ASP A 3 -21.55 -47.70 -26.99
CA ASP A 3 -21.85 -48.55 -25.85
C ASP A 3 -20.74 -49.59 -25.70
N LEU A 4 -19.73 -49.24 -24.90
CA LEU A 4 -18.71 -50.19 -24.45
C LEU A 4 -19.34 -50.95 -23.28
N GLY A 5 -19.94 -52.10 -23.59
CA GLY A 5 -20.48 -53.04 -22.62
C GLY A 5 -19.46 -53.42 -21.55
N ASP A 6 -19.91 -54.14 -20.51
CA ASP A 6 -19.26 -54.51 -19.24
C ASP A 6 -17.86 -55.20 -19.30
N ASP A 7 -17.05 -54.97 -20.33
CA ASP A 7 -15.66 -55.40 -20.45
C ASP A 7 -14.74 -54.64 -19.47
N PRO A 8 -14.13 -55.35 -18.49
CA PRO A 8 -13.18 -54.75 -17.56
C PRO A 8 -11.98 -54.07 -18.24
N GLN A 9 -11.57 -54.52 -19.43
CA GLN A 9 -10.46 -53.92 -20.17
C GLN A 9 -10.84 -52.56 -20.76
N ALA A 10 -12.04 -52.42 -21.33
CA ALA A 10 -12.59 -51.15 -21.80
C ALA A 10 -12.74 -50.13 -20.67
N LYS A 11 -13.19 -50.57 -19.48
CA LYS A 11 -13.30 -49.71 -18.30
C LYS A 11 -11.95 -49.20 -17.81
N LEU A 12 -10.94 -50.09 -17.75
CA LEU A 12 -9.57 -49.70 -17.40
C LEU A 12 -8.97 -48.70 -18.40
N LEU A 13 -9.19 -48.90 -19.70
CA LEU A 13 -8.73 -47.98 -20.74
C LEU A 13 -9.36 -46.59 -20.57
N LEU A 14 -10.66 -46.53 -20.25
CA LEU A 14 -11.38 -45.28 -20.01
C LEU A 14 -10.86 -44.55 -18.75
N ASP A 15 -10.59 -45.28 -17.67
CA ASP A 15 -9.98 -44.72 -16.45
C ASP A 15 -8.58 -44.15 -16.74
N ILE A 16 -7.76 -44.88 -17.50
CA ILE A 16 -6.43 -44.44 -17.93
C ILE A 16 -6.54 -43.17 -18.80
N GLN A 17 -7.43 -43.15 -19.79
CA GLN A 17 -7.68 -41.96 -20.62
C GLN A 17 -8.13 -40.76 -19.77
N GLY A 18 -8.95 -40.99 -18.76
CA GLY A 18 -9.36 -39.97 -17.78
C GLY A 18 -8.16 -39.37 -17.04
N VAL A 19 -7.26 -40.22 -16.53
CA VAL A 19 -6.03 -39.77 -15.84
C VAL A 19 -5.12 -38.98 -16.78
N PHE A 20 -4.92 -39.44 -18.02
CA PHE A 20 -4.13 -38.71 -19.02
C PHE A 20 -4.74 -37.36 -19.38
N ALA A 21 -6.06 -37.30 -19.56
CA ALA A 21 -6.75 -36.04 -19.84
C ALA A 21 -6.62 -35.04 -18.69
N GLU A 22 -6.67 -35.50 -17.43
CA GLU A 22 -6.42 -34.65 -16.27
C GLU A 22 -4.98 -34.15 -16.22
N TYR A 23 -4.00 -35.02 -16.48
CA TYR A 23 -2.59 -34.67 -16.55
C TYR A 23 -2.30 -33.62 -17.64
N GLU A 24 -2.78 -33.84 -18.87
CA GLU A 24 -2.61 -32.89 -19.97
C GLU A 24 -3.20 -31.52 -19.64
N ARG A 25 -4.39 -31.49 -19.04
CA ARG A 25 -5.02 -30.25 -18.60
C ARG A 25 -4.15 -29.49 -17.60
N VAL A 26 -3.51 -30.19 -16.65
CA VAL A 26 -2.59 -29.59 -15.69
C VAL A 26 -1.35 -29.04 -16.39
N VAL A 27 -0.75 -29.81 -17.32
CA VAL A 27 0.43 -29.39 -18.08
C VAL A 27 0.14 -28.16 -18.96
N ILE A 28 -0.98 -28.15 -19.69
CA ILE A 28 -1.41 -27.02 -20.51
C ILE A 28 -1.61 -25.78 -19.64
N SER A 29 -2.30 -25.93 -18.50
CA SER A 29 -2.53 -24.82 -17.57
C SER A 29 -1.22 -24.22 -17.04
N GLU A 30 -0.25 -25.06 -16.67
CA GLU A 30 1.04 -24.61 -16.17
C GLU A 30 1.89 -23.97 -17.29
N ARG A 31 1.90 -24.53 -18.51
CA ARG A 31 2.55 -23.91 -19.69
C ARG A 31 1.95 -22.53 -19.98
N MET A 32 0.63 -22.42 -20.03
CA MET A 32 -0.08 -21.16 -20.25
C MET A 32 0.20 -20.13 -19.15
N ARG A 33 0.30 -20.58 -17.89
CA ARG A 33 0.67 -19.74 -16.76
C ARG A 33 2.11 -19.23 -16.91
N ARG A 34 3.08 -20.09 -17.22
CA ARG A 34 4.49 -19.71 -17.41
C ARG A 34 4.65 -18.73 -18.57
N GLY A 35 4.06 -19.02 -19.73
CA GLY A 35 4.07 -18.13 -20.88
C GLY A 35 3.46 -16.76 -20.56
N LYS A 36 2.35 -16.71 -19.82
CA LYS A 36 1.76 -15.44 -19.35
C LYS A 36 2.69 -14.66 -18.42
N LEU A 37 3.33 -15.33 -17.45
CA LEU A 37 4.27 -14.69 -16.53
C LEU A 37 5.49 -14.15 -17.29
N HIS A 38 6.00 -14.88 -18.29
CA HIS A 38 7.10 -14.42 -19.14
C HIS A 38 6.73 -13.15 -19.90
N ARG A 39 5.60 -13.15 -20.62
CA ARG A 39 5.11 -11.95 -21.34
C ARG A 39 4.88 -10.74 -20.43
N LEU A 40 4.38 -10.96 -19.21
CA LEU A 40 4.22 -9.88 -18.23
C LEU A 40 5.56 -9.32 -17.75
N LYS A 41 6.56 -10.18 -17.52
CA LYS A 41 7.91 -9.75 -17.10
C LYS A 41 8.60 -8.93 -18.18
N ASN A 42 8.43 -9.31 -19.44
CA ASN A 42 8.99 -8.59 -20.59
C ASN A 42 8.18 -7.34 -20.98
N GLY A 43 7.07 -7.04 -20.28
CA GLY A 43 6.20 -5.92 -20.61
C GLY A 43 5.53 -6.06 -21.99
N GLU A 44 5.31 -7.29 -22.45
CA GLU A 44 4.64 -7.62 -23.71
C GLU A 44 3.11 -7.68 -23.57
N THR A 45 2.60 -7.71 -22.34
CA THR A 45 1.16 -7.66 -22.08
C THR A 45 0.87 -6.93 -20.78
N ALA A 46 -0.21 -6.16 -20.74
CA ALA A 46 -0.82 -5.70 -19.51
C ALA A 46 -1.49 -6.88 -18.77
N PRO A 47 -1.68 -6.80 -17.45
CA PRO A 47 -2.44 -7.79 -16.71
C PRO A 47 -3.89 -7.88 -17.22
N PRO A 48 -4.50 -9.08 -17.30
CA PRO A 48 -5.81 -9.26 -17.96
C PRO A 48 -6.99 -8.63 -17.21
N ARG A 49 -6.83 -8.31 -15.92
CA ARG A 49 -7.89 -7.70 -15.10
C ARG A 49 -7.55 -6.23 -14.86
N ALA A 50 -8.14 -5.36 -15.68
CA ALA A 50 -8.03 -3.92 -15.53
C ALA A 50 -8.86 -3.42 -14.32
N PRO A 51 -8.34 -2.48 -13.51
CA PRO A 51 -9.13 -1.79 -12.50
C PRO A 51 -10.03 -0.72 -13.15
N TYR A 52 -11.01 -0.22 -12.41
CA TYR A 52 -11.89 0.88 -12.84
C TYR A 52 -11.11 2.09 -13.34
N GLY A 53 -11.53 2.73 -14.43
CA GLY A 53 -10.75 3.74 -15.15
C GLY A 53 -9.93 3.18 -16.31
N TYR A 54 -9.87 1.85 -16.46
CA TYR A 54 -9.13 1.18 -17.53
C TYR A 54 -9.93 0.06 -18.17
N ARG A 55 -9.70 -0.18 -19.46
CA ARG A 55 -10.22 -1.31 -20.22
C ARG A 55 -9.06 -2.13 -20.78
N TYR A 56 -9.13 -3.46 -20.61
CA TYR A 56 -8.14 -4.35 -21.20
C TYR A 56 -8.42 -4.51 -22.69
N GLN A 57 -7.45 -4.11 -23.52
CA GLN A 57 -7.47 -4.33 -24.96
C GLN A 57 -6.57 -5.51 -25.30
N LYS A 58 -7.18 -6.57 -25.83
CA LYS A 58 -6.45 -7.72 -26.35
C LYS A 58 -5.90 -7.33 -27.72
N ALA A 59 -4.58 -7.32 -27.83
CA ALA A 59 -3.94 -7.00 -29.09
C ALA A 59 -4.17 -8.11 -30.14
N PRO A 60 -4.30 -7.75 -31.43
CA PRO A 60 -4.15 -8.70 -32.53
C PRO A 60 -2.72 -9.28 -32.54
N GLU A 61 -2.54 -10.42 -33.23
CA GLU A 61 -1.25 -11.14 -33.26
C GLU A 61 -0.07 -10.21 -33.57
N GLY A 62 1.02 -10.40 -32.82
CA GLY A 62 2.25 -9.60 -32.95
C GLY A 62 2.29 -8.28 -32.16
N ARG A 63 1.18 -7.81 -31.59
CA ARG A 63 1.16 -6.59 -30.74
C ARG A 63 1.00 -6.90 -29.24
N LYS A 64 1.49 -5.98 -28.42
CA LYS A 64 1.39 -6.07 -26.95
C LYS A 64 -0.03 -5.75 -26.53
N SER A 65 -0.67 -6.56 -25.66
CA SER A 65 -1.99 -6.19 -25.09
C SER A 65 -1.82 -5.09 -24.05
N TRP A 66 -2.74 -4.12 -23.98
CA TRP A 66 -2.60 -2.93 -23.14
C TRP A 66 -3.84 -2.61 -22.32
N TRP A 67 -3.69 -1.64 -21.41
CA TRP A 67 -4.82 -1.00 -20.75
C TRP A 67 -5.05 0.35 -21.41
N GLU A 68 -6.26 0.53 -21.93
CA GLU A 68 -6.75 1.81 -22.44
C GLU A 68 -7.47 2.56 -21.32
N ILE A 69 -7.26 3.88 -21.24
CA ILE A 69 -7.95 4.71 -20.26
C ILE A 69 -9.39 4.92 -20.72
N VAL A 70 -10.35 4.66 -19.84
CA VAL A 70 -11.76 5.03 -20.07
C VAL A 70 -11.97 6.38 -19.42
N GLU A 71 -12.10 7.44 -20.21
CA GLU A 71 -11.97 8.80 -19.68
C GLU A 71 -13.03 9.18 -18.64
N ASP A 72 -14.29 8.78 -18.85
CA ASP A 72 -15.37 9.04 -17.87
C ASP A 72 -15.08 8.39 -16.51
N GLU A 73 -14.62 7.14 -16.53
CA GLU A 73 -14.24 6.42 -15.31
C GLU A 73 -12.95 6.99 -14.69
N ALA A 74 -12.00 7.42 -15.52
CA ALA A 74 -10.74 8.01 -15.08
C ALA A 74 -10.95 9.36 -14.40
N LEU A 75 -11.89 10.18 -14.89
CA LEU A 75 -12.31 11.42 -14.23
C LEU A 75 -12.86 11.15 -12.84
N ILE A 76 -13.68 10.11 -12.68
CA ILE A 76 -14.19 9.68 -11.37
C ILE A 76 -13.05 9.25 -10.45
N VAL A 77 -12.07 8.49 -10.95
CA VAL A 77 -10.88 8.12 -10.17
C VAL A 77 -10.10 9.36 -9.74
N LYS A 78 -9.78 10.28 -10.66
CA LYS A 78 -9.09 11.55 -10.35
C LYS A 78 -9.83 12.31 -9.26
N GLN A 79 -11.16 12.37 -9.36
CA GLN A 79 -12.03 13.02 -8.39
C GLN A 79 -11.99 12.35 -7.00
N MET A 80 -11.99 11.02 -6.93
CA MET A 80 -11.83 10.28 -5.67
C MET A 80 -10.51 10.60 -4.98
N PHE A 81 -9.40 10.62 -5.73
CA PHE A 81 -8.09 10.96 -5.19
C PHE A 81 -8.07 12.41 -4.69
N ARG A 82 -8.64 13.35 -5.45
CA ARG A 82 -8.76 14.76 -5.05
C ARG A 82 -9.56 14.95 -3.76
N TRP A 83 -10.74 14.34 -3.67
CA TRP A 83 -11.54 14.40 -2.44
C TRP A 83 -10.82 13.76 -1.26
N TYR A 84 -10.18 12.61 -1.46
CA TYR A 84 -9.45 11.95 -0.38
C TYR A 84 -8.17 12.67 0.05
N THR A 85 -7.69 13.67 -0.69
CA THR A 85 -6.62 14.56 -0.19
C THR A 85 -7.14 15.71 0.67
N GLN A 86 -8.45 15.97 0.71
CA GLN A 86 -9.05 17.03 1.53
C GLN A 86 -9.27 16.57 2.98
N GLN A 87 -8.89 17.39 3.97
CA GLN A 87 -8.79 16.99 5.39
C GLN A 87 -10.09 16.42 6.01
N SER A 88 -11.26 16.87 5.60
CA SER A 88 -12.56 16.48 6.19
C SER A 88 -13.23 15.26 5.56
N VAL A 89 -12.70 14.75 4.44
CA VAL A 89 -13.34 13.67 3.68
C VAL A 89 -12.86 12.29 4.14
N ASN A 90 -13.77 11.35 4.35
CA ASN A 90 -13.46 9.95 4.61
C ASN A 90 -13.97 9.03 3.47
N ILE A 91 -13.53 7.77 3.45
CA ILE A 91 -13.87 6.82 2.38
C ILE A 91 -15.39 6.56 2.29
N ASN A 92 -16.11 6.58 3.41
CA ASN A 92 -17.57 6.40 3.42
C ASN A 92 -18.27 7.58 2.76
N TRP A 93 -17.79 8.80 3.03
CA TRP A 93 -18.30 10.00 2.41
C TRP A 93 -18.14 9.93 0.88
N ILE A 94 -16.97 9.51 0.38
CA ILE A 94 -16.73 9.36 -1.07
C ILE A 94 -17.72 8.36 -1.68
N ALA A 95 -17.87 7.18 -1.08
CA ALA A 95 -18.82 6.18 -1.56
C ALA A 95 -20.27 6.71 -1.55
N ARG A 96 -20.67 7.44 -0.51
CA ARG A 96 -22.00 8.04 -0.41
C ARG A 96 -22.23 9.11 -1.48
N GLN A 97 -21.25 9.98 -1.70
CA GLN A 97 -21.34 11.04 -2.70
C GLN A 97 -21.46 10.49 -4.12
N LEU A 98 -20.65 9.49 -4.48
CA LEU A 98 -20.75 8.85 -5.80
C LEU A 98 -22.12 8.21 -6.02
N ASN A 99 -22.67 7.55 -4.99
CA ASN A 99 -24.03 7.00 -5.06
C ASN A 99 -25.10 8.10 -5.20
N GLN A 100 -24.95 9.23 -4.50
CA GLN A 100 -25.89 10.36 -4.60
C GLN A 100 -25.85 11.03 -5.98
N GLN A 101 -24.68 11.03 -6.63
CA GLN A 101 -24.50 11.51 -7.99
C GLN A 101 -24.94 10.50 -9.07
N GLY A 102 -25.46 9.32 -8.69
CA GLY A 102 -25.89 8.29 -9.64
C GLY A 102 -24.74 7.62 -10.41
N VAL A 103 -23.49 7.79 -9.96
CA VAL A 103 -22.31 7.24 -10.66
C VAL A 103 -22.26 5.72 -10.48
N PRO A 104 -22.24 4.91 -11.56
CA PRO A 104 -22.17 3.46 -11.45
C PRO A 104 -20.82 3.01 -10.87
N SER A 105 -20.83 1.96 -10.05
CA SER A 105 -19.59 1.33 -9.59
C SER A 105 -19.03 0.36 -10.65
N PRO A 106 -17.80 -0.20 -10.48
CA PRO A 106 -17.20 -1.08 -11.49
C PRO A 106 -18.03 -2.34 -11.81
N ASP A 107 -18.86 -2.79 -10.85
CA ASP A 107 -19.76 -3.94 -11.03
C ASP A 107 -21.19 -3.51 -11.42
N GLY A 108 -21.39 -2.25 -11.81
CA GLY A 108 -22.70 -1.65 -12.16
C GLY A 108 -23.64 -1.39 -10.96
N LYS A 109 -23.20 -1.71 -9.74
CA LYS A 109 -23.99 -1.58 -8.51
C LYS A 109 -23.68 -0.27 -7.78
N ARG A 110 -24.15 -0.14 -6.53
CA ARG A 110 -23.76 0.95 -5.62
C ARG A 110 -22.28 0.89 -5.21
N TRP A 111 -21.70 2.06 -4.97
CA TRP A 111 -20.39 2.22 -4.35
C TRP A 111 -20.39 1.80 -2.88
N TYR A 112 -19.44 0.94 -2.52
CA TYR A 112 -19.16 0.57 -1.13
C TYR A 112 -17.80 1.11 -0.69
N GLN A 113 -17.65 1.34 0.62
CA GLN A 113 -16.37 1.77 1.22
C GLN A 113 -15.21 0.83 0.84
N GLY A 114 -15.45 -0.49 0.83
CA GLY A 114 -14.46 -1.49 0.47
C GLY A 114 -13.95 -1.33 -0.96
N THR A 115 -14.85 -1.02 -1.90
CA THR A 115 -14.52 -0.76 -3.30
C THR A 115 -13.66 0.50 -3.43
N VAL A 116 -14.09 1.63 -2.85
CA VAL A 116 -13.32 2.88 -2.89
C VAL A 116 -11.94 2.71 -2.24
N ARG A 117 -11.87 2.05 -1.07
CA ARG A 117 -10.59 1.74 -0.41
C ARG A 117 -9.67 0.89 -1.29
N ARG A 118 -10.22 -0.08 -2.03
CA ARG A 118 -9.46 -0.93 -2.96
C ARG A 118 -8.89 -0.10 -4.11
N LEU A 119 -9.68 0.82 -4.68
CA LEU A 119 -9.23 1.69 -5.76
C LEU A 119 -8.15 2.68 -5.29
N LEU A 120 -8.37 3.39 -4.17
CA LEU A 120 -7.38 4.34 -3.64
C LEU A 120 -6.02 3.70 -3.31
N ARG A 121 -5.95 2.39 -3.12
CA ARG A 121 -4.70 1.63 -2.87
C ARG A 121 -4.08 1.03 -4.13
N HIS A 122 -4.77 1.09 -5.26
CA HIS A 122 -4.32 0.43 -6.46
C HIS A 122 -3.15 1.20 -7.07
N SER A 123 -1.99 0.55 -7.23
CA SER A 123 -0.77 1.16 -7.77
C SER A 123 -0.83 1.44 -9.27
N ALA A 124 -1.80 0.86 -10.00
CA ALA A 124 -1.96 1.16 -11.42
C ALA A 124 -2.20 2.65 -11.67
N TYR A 125 -2.88 3.34 -10.76
CA TYR A 125 -3.24 4.74 -10.96
C TYR A 125 -2.05 5.70 -11.01
N ARG A 126 -0.90 5.31 -10.43
CA ARG A 126 0.38 6.03 -10.55
C ARG A 126 1.27 5.49 -11.69
N GLY A 127 0.77 4.53 -12.47
CA GLY A 127 1.45 4.00 -13.66
C GLY A 127 2.12 2.63 -13.49
N THR A 128 1.92 1.91 -12.38
CA THR A 128 2.51 0.57 -12.20
C THR A 128 1.49 -0.47 -11.74
N ALA A 129 1.18 -1.44 -12.60
CA ALA A 129 0.30 -2.55 -12.29
C ALA A 129 1.10 -3.78 -11.81
N TYR A 130 0.81 -4.28 -10.61
CA TYR A 130 1.46 -5.49 -10.10
C TYR A 130 0.61 -6.74 -10.33
N TYR A 131 1.17 -7.74 -11.02
CA TYR A 131 0.61 -9.07 -11.16
C TYR A 131 1.31 -10.09 -10.25
N ASN A 132 0.74 -11.30 -10.14
CA ASN A 132 1.31 -12.41 -9.36
C ASN A 132 1.51 -12.08 -7.88
N ARG A 133 0.56 -11.38 -7.26
CA ARG A 133 0.66 -10.94 -5.85
C ARG A 133 0.24 -11.98 -4.83
N ARG A 134 -0.43 -13.05 -5.26
CA ARG A 134 -0.99 -14.10 -4.39
C ARG A 134 -0.76 -15.48 -4.99
N ARG A 135 -0.73 -16.51 -4.15
CA ARG A 135 -0.73 -17.93 -4.55
C ARG A 135 -1.80 -18.69 -3.80
N SER A 136 -2.28 -19.76 -4.40
CA SER A 136 -3.18 -20.71 -3.76
C SER A 136 -2.40 -21.62 -2.83
N ASP A 137 -2.88 -21.77 -1.60
CA ASP A 137 -2.35 -22.67 -0.59
C ASP A 137 -3.34 -23.82 -0.40
N HIS A 138 -3.00 -24.97 -0.98
CA HIS A 138 -3.82 -26.18 -0.96
C HIS A 138 -3.72 -26.95 0.37
N SER A 139 -2.70 -26.69 1.21
CA SER A 139 -2.58 -27.31 2.53
C SER A 139 -3.73 -26.95 3.48
N SER A 140 -4.41 -25.83 3.18
CA SER A 140 -5.57 -25.35 3.93
C SER A 140 -6.88 -26.06 3.61
N VAL A 141 -6.94 -26.82 2.51
CA VAL A 141 -8.15 -27.57 2.12
C VAL A 141 -8.35 -28.71 3.12
N GLY A 142 -9.59 -28.90 3.58
CA GLY A 142 -9.93 -29.89 4.61
C GLY A 142 -9.78 -29.39 6.05
N GLN A 143 -9.09 -28.26 6.30
CA GLN A 143 -9.01 -27.67 7.63
C GLN A 143 -10.35 -27.06 8.07
N ALA A 144 -10.57 -26.98 9.39
CA ALA A 144 -11.72 -26.30 9.96
C ALA A 144 -11.77 -24.82 9.54
N ARG A 145 -12.96 -24.30 9.28
CA ARG A 145 -13.14 -22.88 8.99
C ARG A 145 -12.87 -22.04 10.23
N ARG A 146 -12.22 -20.89 10.03
CA ARG A 146 -11.97 -19.92 11.12
C ARG A 146 -13.25 -19.21 11.58
N GLN A 147 -14.26 -19.14 10.72
CA GLN A 147 -15.58 -18.58 11.00
C GLN A 147 -16.64 -19.43 10.30
N GLY A 148 -17.73 -19.73 11.02
CA GLY A 148 -18.80 -20.62 10.56
C GLY A 148 -18.49 -22.11 10.71
N TYR A 149 -19.41 -22.95 10.26
CA TYR A 149 -19.33 -24.40 10.37
C TYR A 149 -18.73 -25.06 9.12
N GLY A 150 -18.09 -26.23 9.32
CA GLY A 150 -17.57 -27.08 8.26
C GLY A 150 -16.09 -26.86 7.90
N ARG A 151 -15.63 -27.59 6.88
CA ARG A 151 -14.24 -27.59 6.40
C ARG A 151 -14.06 -26.64 5.20
N LEU A 152 -12.82 -26.21 4.98
CA LEU A 152 -12.42 -25.46 3.80
C LEU A 152 -12.42 -26.38 2.58
N ARG A 153 -13.19 -26.03 1.55
CA ARG A 153 -13.24 -26.79 0.28
C ARG A 153 -12.34 -26.17 -0.80
N LEU A 154 -11.96 -24.92 -0.63
CA LEU A 154 -11.17 -24.15 -1.59
C LEU A 154 -9.84 -23.75 -0.94
N PRO A 155 -8.75 -23.69 -1.73
CA PRO A 155 -7.46 -23.25 -1.23
C PRO A 155 -7.51 -21.79 -0.79
N ARG A 156 -6.76 -21.45 0.26
CA ARG A 156 -6.59 -20.06 0.69
C ARG A 156 -5.67 -19.31 -0.25
N LEU A 157 -5.96 -18.03 -0.50
CA LEU A 157 -5.09 -17.13 -1.25
C LEU A 157 -4.14 -16.42 -0.29
N ILE A 158 -2.87 -16.80 -0.30
CA ILE A 158 -1.81 -16.19 0.51
C ILE A 158 -1.01 -15.17 -0.33
N PRO A 159 -0.60 -14.03 0.26
CA PRO A 159 0.24 -13.06 -0.45
C PRO A 159 1.61 -13.66 -0.76
N ARG A 160 2.15 -13.35 -1.94
CA ARG A 160 3.54 -13.65 -2.31
C ARG A 160 4.47 -12.53 -1.81
N PRO A 161 5.75 -12.82 -1.53
CA PRO A 161 6.76 -11.79 -1.27
C PRO A 161 6.82 -10.74 -2.38
N ALA A 162 7.13 -9.50 -2.04
CA ALA A 162 7.14 -8.38 -3.00
C ALA A 162 8.12 -8.60 -4.18
N LYS A 163 9.23 -9.31 -3.96
CA LYS A 163 10.21 -9.66 -5.00
C LYS A 163 9.65 -10.54 -6.13
N GLU A 164 8.58 -11.30 -5.86
CA GLU A 164 7.92 -12.15 -6.87
C GLU A 164 6.83 -11.41 -7.67
N TRP A 165 6.53 -10.16 -7.31
CA TRP A 165 5.50 -9.38 -7.98
C TRP A 165 6.06 -8.86 -9.30
N ILE A 166 5.25 -9.00 -10.36
CA ILE A 166 5.64 -8.52 -11.68
C ILE A 166 5.02 -7.15 -11.88
N GLY A 167 5.85 -6.11 -11.90
CA GLY A 167 5.43 -4.74 -12.19
C GLY A 167 5.38 -4.49 -13.68
N VAL A 168 4.22 -4.08 -14.18
CA VAL A 168 4.01 -3.71 -15.59
C VAL A 168 3.71 -2.21 -15.65
N SER A 169 4.40 -1.50 -16.54
CA SER A 169 4.14 -0.08 -16.79
C SER A 169 2.78 0.09 -17.48
N VAL A 170 1.95 0.98 -16.96
CA VAL A 170 0.61 1.28 -17.47
C VAL A 170 0.38 2.79 -17.50
N PRO A 171 -0.54 3.30 -18.34
CA PRO A 171 -0.83 4.73 -18.37
C PRO A 171 -1.28 5.25 -16.99
N PRO A 172 -0.64 6.28 -16.41
CA PRO A 172 -1.05 6.82 -15.11
C PRO A 172 -2.32 7.68 -15.23
N ILE A 173 -3.25 7.54 -14.27
CA ILE A 173 -4.44 8.41 -14.15
C ILE A 173 -4.19 9.54 -13.15
N VAL A 174 -3.30 9.33 -12.18
CA VAL A 174 -2.99 10.24 -11.08
C VAL A 174 -1.47 10.38 -10.95
N SER A 175 -1.00 11.59 -10.63
CA SER A 175 0.40 11.86 -10.31
C SER A 175 0.90 11.01 -9.13
N GLU A 176 2.17 10.59 -9.17
CA GLU A 176 2.83 9.86 -8.08
C GLU A 176 2.66 10.58 -6.72
N GLU A 177 2.87 11.89 -6.68
CA GLU A 177 2.75 12.71 -5.47
C GLU A 177 1.37 12.57 -4.80
N ARG A 178 0.30 12.82 -5.57
CA ARG A 178 -1.08 12.68 -5.07
C ARG A 178 -1.38 11.26 -4.63
N TRP A 179 -0.88 10.25 -5.35
CA TRP A 179 -1.05 8.86 -4.94
C TRP A 179 -0.36 8.56 -3.60
N GLN A 180 0.85 9.10 -3.41
CA GLN A 180 1.62 8.96 -2.19
C GLN A 180 0.94 9.66 -1.00
N MET A 181 0.43 10.89 -1.18
CA MET A 181 -0.37 11.59 -0.16
C MET A 181 -1.57 10.75 0.32
N VAL A 182 -2.27 10.09 -0.63
CA VAL A 182 -3.38 9.20 -0.32
C VAL A 182 -2.92 7.97 0.46
N GLN A 183 -1.78 7.35 0.11
CA GLN A 183 -1.24 6.22 0.88
C GLN A 183 -0.84 6.61 2.29
N THR A 184 -0.10 7.71 2.46
CA THR A 184 0.30 8.22 3.77
C THR A 184 -0.94 8.46 4.64
N ARG A 185 -1.98 9.09 4.10
CA ARG A 185 -3.24 9.28 4.82
C ARG A 185 -3.94 7.97 5.15
N LEU A 186 -3.96 6.99 4.23
CA LEU A 186 -4.54 5.66 4.48
C LEU A 186 -3.79 4.92 5.60
N GLU A 187 -2.47 5.04 5.68
CA GLU A 187 -1.63 4.45 6.72
C GLU A 187 -1.84 5.12 8.08
N MET A 188 -1.84 6.46 8.12
CA MET A 188 -2.20 7.23 9.30
C MET A 188 -3.59 6.84 9.82
N ASN A 189 -4.57 6.76 8.92
CA ASN A 189 -5.92 6.33 9.28
C ASN A 189 -5.97 4.91 9.85
N ILE A 190 -5.09 3.99 9.43
CA ILE A 190 -4.99 2.65 10.03
C ILE A 190 -4.37 2.71 11.42
N ARG A 191 -3.32 3.52 11.60
CA ARG A 191 -2.57 3.68 12.84
C ARG A 191 -3.43 4.30 13.94
N TYR A 192 -4.17 5.36 13.60
CA TYR A 192 -5.03 6.10 14.51
C TYR A 192 -6.50 5.66 14.48
N ALA A 193 -6.84 4.58 13.75
CA ALA A 193 -8.20 4.06 13.71
C ALA A 193 -8.71 3.70 15.11
N GLN A 194 -9.91 4.19 15.45
CA GLN A 194 -10.53 3.91 16.74
C GLN A 194 -10.88 2.43 16.94
N ARG A 195 -11.01 1.63 15.87
CA ARG A 195 -11.31 0.16 15.87
C ARG A 195 -12.23 -0.26 17.03
N ASN A 196 -13.47 0.23 17.00
CA ASN A 196 -14.53 -0.06 17.97
C ASN A 196 -14.32 0.51 19.40
N ALA A 197 -13.35 1.41 19.61
CA ALA A 197 -13.22 2.10 20.88
C ALA A 197 -14.41 3.03 21.11
N ARG A 198 -15.17 2.76 22.18
CA ARG A 198 -16.28 3.60 22.64
C ARG A 198 -15.83 4.94 23.23
N ARG A 199 -14.53 5.08 23.53
CA ARG A 199 -13.92 6.24 24.18
C ARG A 199 -12.74 6.75 23.35
N PHE A 200 -12.63 8.07 23.28
CA PHE A 200 -11.48 8.76 22.72
C PHE A 200 -10.36 8.79 23.79
N TYR A 201 -9.13 8.50 23.37
CA TYR A 201 -7.94 8.56 24.19
C TYR A 201 -6.91 9.40 23.44
N LEU A 202 -6.50 10.53 24.02
CA LEU A 202 -5.70 11.57 23.35
C LEU A 202 -4.39 11.00 22.78
N LEU A 203 -3.67 10.22 23.58
CA LEU A 203 -2.33 9.73 23.25
C LEU A 203 -2.31 8.32 22.65
N ARG A 204 -3.46 7.87 22.13
CA ARG A 204 -3.58 6.54 21.52
C ARG A 204 -2.67 6.43 20.30
N GLY A 205 -1.85 5.39 20.25
CA GLY A 205 -0.96 5.16 19.11
C GLY A 205 0.37 5.91 19.20
N LEU A 206 0.53 6.79 20.19
CA LEU A 206 1.73 7.62 20.37
C LEU A 206 2.63 7.11 21.50
N LEU A 207 2.03 6.70 22.62
CA LEU A 207 2.80 6.19 23.76
C LEU A 207 3.34 4.78 23.48
N VAL A 208 4.63 4.57 23.72
CA VAL A 208 5.33 3.29 23.56
C VAL A 208 5.89 2.85 24.90
N CYS A 209 5.79 1.56 25.22
CA CYS A 209 6.41 0.99 26.40
C CYS A 209 7.93 0.92 26.24
N GLY A 210 8.67 1.53 27.17
CA GLY A 210 10.14 1.51 27.17
C GLY A 210 10.77 0.13 27.39
N VAL A 211 10.01 -0.86 27.90
CA VAL A 211 10.52 -2.21 28.15
C VAL A 211 10.30 -3.13 26.94
N CYS A 212 9.09 -3.16 26.39
CA CYS A 212 8.73 -4.09 25.30
C CYS A 212 8.63 -3.47 23.91
N GLY A 213 8.81 -2.15 23.79
CA GLY A 213 8.73 -1.42 22.52
C GLY A 213 7.33 -1.39 21.88
N ARG A 214 6.29 -1.88 22.56
CA ARG A 214 4.91 -1.91 22.04
C ARG A 214 4.10 -0.70 22.50
N THR A 215 3.17 -0.27 21.66
CA THR A 215 2.28 0.86 21.95
C THR A 215 1.37 0.59 23.16
N LEU A 216 1.24 1.56 24.05
CA LEU A 216 0.34 1.51 25.19
C LEU A 216 -1.13 1.62 24.74
N GLN A 217 -2.03 1.02 25.51
CA GLN A 217 -3.48 1.07 25.28
C GLN A 217 -4.17 1.90 26.35
N GLY A 218 -5.14 2.72 25.92
CA GLY A 218 -6.01 3.45 26.85
C GLY A 218 -7.06 2.53 27.48
N ARG A 219 -7.22 2.64 28.79
CA ARG A 219 -8.25 2.01 29.60
C ARG A 219 -8.95 3.09 30.41
N THR A 220 -10.27 2.99 30.54
CA THR A 220 -11.00 3.80 31.52
C THR A 220 -11.52 2.90 32.63
N GLN A 221 -11.22 3.27 33.87
CA GLN A 221 -11.73 2.62 35.08
C GLN A 221 -12.16 3.70 36.07
N ASN A 222 -13.37 3.58 36.63
CA ASN A 222 -13.92 4.56 37.59
C ASN A 222 -13.78 6.02 37.13
N LYS A 223 -14.12 6.29 35.86
CA LYS A 223 -13.98 7.61 35.18
C LYS A 223 -12.54 8.11 34.98
N ARG A 224 -11.51 7.43 35.48
CA ARG A 224 -10.10 7.77 35.23
C ARG A 224 -9.56 7.08 33.98
N ILE A 225 -8.81 7.83 33.17
CA ILE A 225 -8.15 7.33 31.97
C ILE A 225 -6.70 6.95 32.32
N THR A 226 -6.31 5.72 32.00
CA THR A 226 -4.94 5.23 32.16
C THR A 226 -4.44 4.60 30.87
N TYR A 227 -3.16 4.79 30.57
CA TYR A 227 -2.47 4.12 29.47
C TYR A 227 -1.65 2.98 30.05
N PHE A 228 -1.86 1.75 29.60
CA PHE A 228 -1.18 0.57 30.14
C PHE A 228 -0.59 -0.30 29.03
N CYS A 229 0.45 -1.05 29.37
CA CYS A 229 1.03 -2.04 28.47
C CYS A 229 0.26 -3.37 28.56
N PRO A 230 -0.41 -3.82 27.48
CA PRO A 230 -1.12 -5.11 27.48
C PRO A 230 -0.18 -6.32 27.44
N HIS A 231 1.11 -6.11 27.18
CA HIS A 231 2.15 -7.14 27.05
C HIS A 231 3.07 -7.22 28.27
N GLY A 232 2.68 -6.62 29.40
CA GLY A 232 3.45 -6.64 30.63
C GLY A 232 3.38 -7.94 31.43
N GLY A 233 2.26 -8.65 31.33
CA GLY A 233 2.00 -9.89 32.05
C GLY A 233 2.09 -11.14 31.16
N THR A 234 1.00 -11.91 31.10
CA THR A 234 0.95 -13.21 30.41
C THR A 234 1.08 -13.16 28.88
N ARG A 235 0.85 -11.98 28.28
CA ARG A 235 0.95 -11.78 26.82
C ARG A 235 2.33 -11.28 26.36
N ARG A 236 3.34 -11.34 27.24
CA ARG A 236 4.70 -10.91 26.92
C ARG A 236 5.37 -11.86 25.90
N PRO A 237 6.19 -11.32 24.98
CA PRO A 237 7.15 -12.13 24.22
C PRO A 237 8.12 -12.87 25.15
N SER A 238 8.65 -14.02 24.70
CA SER A 238 9.57 -14.85 25.50
C SER A 238 10.89 -14.14 25.86
N ASP A 239 11.32 -13.23 24.99
CA ASP A 239 12.55 -12.43 25.05
C ASP A 239 12.43 -11.16 25.93
N VAL A 240 11.26 -10.87 26.49
CA VAL A 240 11.02 -9.63 27.24
C VAL A 240 10.71 -9.93 28.71
N PRO A 241 11.36 -9.24 29.68
CA PRO A 241 11.08 -9.44 31.10
C PRO A 241 9.65 -9.01 31.48
N PRO A 242 9.05 -9.63 32.52
CA PRO A 242 7.76 -9.20 33.03
C PRO A 242 7.84 -7.74 33.51
N HIS A 243 6.84 -6.93 33.15
CA HIS A 243 6.83 -5.51 33.49
C HIS A 243 5.40 -5.00 33.70
N ARG A 244 5.25 -3.94 34.48
CA ARG A 244 3.95 -3.28 34.70
C ARG A 244 4.04 -1.80 34.38
N CYS A 245 3.99 -1.48 33.08
CA CYS A 245 3.95 -0.09 32.64
C CYS A 245 2.49 0.39 32.60
N THR A 246 2.15 1.31 33.49
CA THR A 246 0.85 2.00 33.51
C THR A 246 1.07 3.45 33.91
N ILE A 247 0.46 4.38 33.17
CA ILE A 247 0.56 5.81 33.42
C ILE A 247 -0.83 6.44 33.37
N ALA A 248 -1.12 7.35 34.30
CA ALA A 248 -2.39 8.07 34.32
C ALA A 248 -2.39 9.20 33.28
N SER A 249 -3.52 9.37 32.58
CA SER A 249 -3.74 10.49 31.65
C SER A 249 -3.54 11.83 32.33
N GLU A 250 -4.00 11.97 33.57
CA GLU A 250 -3.86 13.17 34.43
C GLU A 250 -2.39 13.56 34.69
N GLN A 251 -1.43 12.63 34.54
CA GLN A 251 0.00 12.91 34.70
C GLN A 251 0.67 13.18 33.36
N ILE A 252 0.44 12.32 32.37
CA ILE A 252 1.18 12.38 31.10
C ILE A 252 0.66 13.44 30.13
N GLU A 253 -0.66 13.69 30.10
CA GLU A 253 -1.24 14.65 29.15
C GLU A 253 -0.85 16.10 29.46
N PRO A 254 -0.88 16.57 30.72
CA PRO A 254 -0.41 17.93 31.04
C PRO A 254 1.08 18.13 30.77
N LEU A 255 1.93 17.16 31.14
CA LEU A 255 3.36 17.22 30.87
C LEU A 255 3.64 17.31 29.37
N LEU A 256 2.99 16.46 28.56
CA LEU A 256 3.14 16.52 27.12
C LEU A 256 2.62 17.83 26.54
N TRP A 257 1.52 18.37 27.08
CA TRP A 257 0.99 19.65 26.62
C TRP A 257 1.94 20.80 26.91
N GLN A 258 2.56 20.83 28.09
CA GLN A 258 3.54 21.83 28.47
C GLN A 258 4.78 21.76 27.56
N GLU A 259 5.35 20.57 27.37
CA GLU A 259 6.51 20.37 26.50
C GLU A 259 6.19 20.69 25.03
N LEU A 260 5.03 20.26 24.52
CA LEU A 260 4.60 20.61 23.16
C LEU A 260 4.38 22.12 23.01
N SER A 261 3.80 22.78 24.00
CA SER A 261 3.59 24.23 23.97
C SER A 261 4.93 24.97 23.99
N ALA A 262 5.87 24.57 24.83
CA ALA A 262 7.22 25.14 24.90
C ALA A 262 8.01 24.94 23.60
N LEU A 263 7.94 23.74 23.02
CA LEU A 263 8.56 23.41 21.74
C LEU A 263 7.96 24.27 20.62
N LEU A 264 6.63 24.33 20.52
CA LEU A 264 5.92 25.09 19.50
C LEU A 264 6.11 26.61 19.63
N GLN A 265 6.40 27.11 20.84
CA GLN A 265 6.76 28.51 21.10
C GLN A 265 8.24 28.84 20.79
N SER A 266 9.07 27.83 20.53
CA SER A 266 10.51 27.98 20.23
C SER A 266 10.80 27.62 18.77
N PRO A 267 10.46 28.50 17.80
CA PRO A 267 10.58 28.20 16.36
C PRO A 267 12.01 27.89 15.91
N LEU A 268 13.03 28.44 16.58
CA LEU A 268 14.44 28.14 16.29
C LEU A 268 14.80 26.67 16.62
N GLN A 269 14.30 26.13 17.74
CA GLN A 269 14.53 24.72 18.10
C GLN A 269 13.79 23.76 17.16
N LEU A 270 12.59 24.15 16.71
CA LEU A 270 11.83 23.42 15.68
C LEU A 270 12.55 23.43 14.34
N GLU A 271 13.09 24.57 13.92
CA GLU A 271 13.86 24.69 12.68
C GLU A 271 15.16 23.88 12.75
N GLU A 272 15.87 23.92 13.87
CA GLU A 272 17.10 23.15 14.08
C GLU A 272 16.82 21.65 14.15
N ALA A 273 15.79 21.20 14.88
CA ALA A 273 15.36 19.81 14.91
C ALA A 273 14.89 19.33 13.53
N TRP A 274 14.16 20.16 12.78
CA TRP A 274 13.74 19.88 11.40
C TRP A 274 14.94 19.74 10.48
N LYS A 275 15.89 20.69 10.53
CA LYS A 275 17.16 20.64 9.79
C LYS A 275 18.00 19.42 10.16
N THR A 276 17.99 19.00 11.43
CA THR A 276 18.75 17.84 11.91
C THR A 276 18.13 16.53 11.44
N MET A 277 16.80 16.40 11.49
CA MET A 277 16.08 15.27 10.91
C MET A 277 16.28 15.19 9.39
N HIS A 278 16.25 16.34 8.71
CA HIS A 278 16.51 16.42 7.27
C HIS A 278 17.96 16.05 6.93
N LYS A 279 18.94 16.52 7.72
CA LYS A 279 20.36 16.15 7.58
C LYS A 279 20.61 14.65 7.80
N GLN A 280 19.89 14.01 8.74
CA GLN A 280 19.99 12.56 8.96
C GLN A 280 19.35 11.73 7.84
N GLN A 281 18.41 12.30 7.08
CA GLN A 281 17.79 11.66 5.91
C GLN A 281 18.48 12.00 4.58
N GLN A 282 19.24 13.09 4.53
CA GLN A 282 20.03 13.48 3.37
C GLN A 282 21.30 12.64 3.27
N ALA A 283 21.56 12.12 2.07
CA ALA A 283 22.81 11.43 1.78
C ALA A 283 23.99 12.41 1.93
N SER A 284 25.05 11.96 2.59
CA SER A 284 26.29 12.74 2.74
C SER A 284 26.84 13.14 1.36
N PRO A 285 27.51 14.29 1.20
CA PRO A 285 28.17 14.67 -0.06
C PRO A 285 29.12 13.59 -0.61
N SER A 286 29.76 12.82 0.26
CA SER A 286 30.60 11.67 -0.12
C SER A 286 29.81 10.46 -0.64
N GLN A 287 28.57 10.28 -0.17
CA GLN A 287 27.67 9.23 -0.66
C GLN A 287 27.06 9.61 -2.00
N LEU A 288 26.69 10.89 -2.18
CA LEU A 288 26.23 11.45 -3.44
C LEU A 288 27.30 11.30 -4.53
N SER A 289 28.54 11.69 -4.24
CA SER A 289 29.64 11.54 -5.20
C SER A 289 29.92 10.08 -5.53
N HIS A 290 29.89 9.18 -4.54
CA HIS A 290 30.03 7.74 -4.77
C HIS A 290 28.92 7.16 -5.66
N TRP A 291 27.66 7.57 -5.46
CA TRP A 291 26.54 7.15 -6.30
C TRP A 291 26.64 7.69 -7.73
N GLN A 292 27.05 8.95 -7.89
CA GLN A 292 27.29 9.55 -9.22
C GLN A 292 28.45 8.87 -9.96
N GLN A 293 29.56 8.58 -9.26
CA GLN A 293 30.68 7.83 -9.83
C GLN A 293 30.27 6.42 -10.25
N ARG A 294 29.47 5.72 -9.42
CA ARG A 294 28.93 4.40 -9.76
C ARG A 294 28.00 4.46 -10.96
N GLN A 295 27.12 5.46 -11.03
CA GLN A 295 26.23 5.68 -12.18
C GLN A 295 27.03 5.89 -13.48
N ALA A 296 28.05 6.76 -13.46
CA ALA A 296 28.89 7.02 -14.62
C ALA A 296 29.66 5.76 -15.08
N LEU A 297 30.11 4.92 -14.15
CA LEU A 297 30.78 3.66 -14.47
C LEU A 297 29.83 2.65 -15.13
N LEU A 298 28.62 2.50 -14.60
CA LEU A 298 27.59 1.61 -15.16
C LEU A 298 27.13 2.09 -16.54
N GLN A 299 26.98 3.40 -16.76
CA GLN A 299 26.69 3.98 -18.08
C GLN A 299 27.80 3.66 -19.09
N LYS A 300 29.08 3.78 -18.70
CA LYS A 300 30.20 3.37 -19.55
C LYS A 300 30.19 1.87 -19.86
N GLN A 301 29.76 1.02 -18.92
CA GLN A 301 29.61 -0.41 -19.16
C GLN A 301 28.48 -0.72 -20.15
N CYS A 302 27.33 -0.04 -20.05
CA CYS A 302 26.27 -0.12 -21.06
C CYS A 302 26.79 0.28 -22.44
N GLN A 303 27.54 1.38 -22.53
CA GLN A 303 28.11 1.85 -23.80
C GLN A 303 29.04 0.78 -24.42
N ARG A 304 29.94 0.20 -23.62
CA ARG A 304 30.84 -0.87 -24.10
C ARG A 304 30.10 -2.13 -24.55
N LEU A 305 29.00 -2.48 -23.91
CA LEU A 305 28.17 -3.61 -24.33
C LEU A 305 27.50 -3.32 -25.69
N LEU A 306 27.04 -2.09 -25.90
CA LEU A 306 26.50 -1.66 -27.20
C LEU A 306 27.57 -1.65 -28.29
N ASP A 307 28.76 -1.12 -27.99
CA ASP A 307 29.89 -1.11 -28.93
C ASP A 307 30.31 -2.55 -29.30
N ALA A 308 30.33 -3.47 -28.33
CA ALA A 308 30.61 -4.89 -28.56
C ALA A 308 29.55 -5.60 -29.41
N TYR A 309 28.28 -5.20 -29.28
CA TYR A 309 27.20 -5.71 -30.13
C TYR A 309 27.29 -5.16 -31.55
N GLN A 310 27.66 -3.88 -31.73
CA GLN A 310 27.81 -3.26 -33.04
C GLN A 310 28.90 -3.91 -33.90
N ILE A 311 29.92 -4.50 -33.28
CA ILE A 311 30.99 -5.26 -33.96
C ILE A 311 30.71 -6.77 -34.01
N ASP A 312 29.47 -7.18 -33.72
CA ASP A 312 29.00 -8.57 -33.68
C ASP A 312 29.81 -9.50 -32.73
N ALA A 313 30.51 -8.94 -31.74
CA ALA A 313 31.31 -9.72 -30.78
C ALA A 313 30.45 -10.43 -29.72
N ILE A 314 29.17 -10.05 -29.59
CA ILE A 314 28.19 -10.67 -28.69
C ILE A 314 26.83 -10.80 -29.38
N SER A 315 26.05 -11.81 -29.02
CA SER A 315 24.68 -11.97 -29.52
C SER A 315 23.70 -10.97 -28.88
N LEU A 316 22.54 -10.77 -29.52
CA LEU A 316 21.47 -9.94 -28.95
C LEU A 316 20.97 -10.49 -27.60
N ASP A 317 20.90 -11.82 -27.46
CA ASP A 317 20.49 -12.47 -26.22
C ASP A 317 21.51 -12.22 -25.09
N ASP A 318 22.81 -12.25 -25.41
CA ASP A 318 23.88 -11.94 -24.45
C ASP A 318 23.89 -10.46 -24.06
N LEU A 319 23.63 -9.56 -25.00
CA LEU A 319 23.48 -8.14 -24.75
C LEU A 319 22.34 -7.88 -23.75
N VAL A 320 21.15 -8.42 -24.01
CA VAL A 320 19.98 -8.27 -23.15
C VAL A 320 20.24 -8.88 -21.77
N ALA A 321 20.85 -10.07 -21.70
CA ALA A 321 21.17 -10.73 -20.44
C ALA A 321 22.14 -9.91 -19.56
N ARG A 322 23.15 -9.25 -20.17
CA ARG A 322 24.16 -8.45 -19.46
C ARG A 322 23.71 -7.02 -19.18
N GLN A 323 22.85 -6.43 -20.02
CA GLN A 323 22.34 -5.07 -19.86
C GLN A 323 21.26 -4.97 -18.79
N ASN A 324 20.35 -5.96 -18.70
CA ASN A 324 19.27 -5.98 -17.72
C ASN A 324 19.68 -5.74 -16.25
N PRO A 325 20.71 -6.40 -15.69
CA PRO A 325 21.13 -6.13 -14.31
C PRO A 325 21.70 -4.71 -14.15
N ILE A 326 22.39 -4.17 -15.16
CA ILE A 326 22.94 -2.81 -15.14
C ILE A 326 21.80 -1.78 -15.17
N ASP A 327 20.78 -1.99 -15.99
CA ASP A 327 19.60 -1.12 -16.07
C ASP A 327 18.80 -1.09 -14.76
N ILE A 328 18.71 -2.22 -14.05
CA ILE A 328 18.08 -2.29 -12.73
C ILE A 328 18.88 -1.44 -11.73
N GLU A 329 20.21 -1.60 -11.68
CA GLU A 329 21.08 -0.86 -10.77
C GLU A 329 21.08 0.64 -11.09
N LEU A 330 21.08 1.02 -12.38
CA LEU A 330 20.95 2.41 -12.82
C LEU A 330 19.63 3.02 -12.37
N LYS A 331 18.50 2.32 -12.52
CA LYS A 331 17.18 2.79 -12.05
C LYS A 331 17.12 2.94 -10.52
N GLU A 332 17.82 2.09 -9.78
CA GLU A 332 17.93 2.21 -8.32
C GLU A 332 18.79 3.41 -7.90
N LEU A 333 19.92 3.63 -8.57
CA LEU A 333 20.79 4.78 -8.32
C LEU A 333 20.12 6.10 -8.71
N GLU A 334 19.39 6.13 -9.83
CA GLU A 334 18.63 7.30 -10.28
C GLU A 334 17.54 7.68 -9.26
N LYS A 335 16.84 6.68 -8.70
CA LYS A 335 15.89 6.90 -7.59
C LYS A 335 16.55 7.45 -6.34
N LYS A 336 17.73 6.92 -5.97
CA LYS A 336 18.49 7.42 -4.81
C LYS A 336 18.95 8.86 -5.02
N LEU A 337 19.41 9.19 -6.23
CA LEU A 337 19.86 10.54 -6.59
C LEU A 337 18.70 11.54 -6.64
N THR A 338 17.56 11.19 -7.22
CA THR A 338 16.34 12.03 -7.25
C THR A 338 15.74 12.24 -5.86
N GLN A 339 15.80 11.25 -4.98
CA GLN A 339 15.38 11.39 -3.58
C GLN A 339 16.36 12.23 -2.74
N ALA A 340 17.63 12.28 -3.14
CA ALA A 340 18.67 13.04 -2.45
C ALA A 340 18.86 14.46 -3.01
N THR A 341 18.32 14.77 -4.18
CA THR A 341 18.27 16.15 -4.69
C THR A 341 17.21 16.91 -3.92
N PRO A 342 17.53 18.07 -3.30
CA PRO A 342 16.55 18.81 -2.53
C PRO A 342 15.43 19.29 -3.45
N VAL A 343 14.21 18.81 -3.20
CA VAL A 343 12.99 19.48 -3.66
C VAL A 343 13.01 20.87 -3.03
N GLU A 344 12.81 21.93 -3.81
CA GLU A 344 12.65 23.30 -3.31
C GLU A 344 11.64 23.30 -2.17
N THR A 345 12.15 23.34 -0.94
CA THR A 345 11.33 23.45 0.25
C THR A 345 10.67 24.81 0.14
N ARG A 346 9.35 24.84 -0.07
CA ARG A 346 8.57 26.06 0.15
C ARG A 346 8.95 26.56 1.53
N THR A 347 9.68 27.66 1.57
CA THR A 347 10.00 28.41 2.77
C THR A 347 8.66 28.94 3.27
N LEU A 348 8.01 28.15 4.13
CA LEU A 348 7.00 28.68 5.01
C LEU A 348 7.72 29.74 5.83
N ASP A 349 7.33 31.00 5.65
CA ASP A 349 7.80 32.10 6.46
C ASP A 349 7.58 31.74 7.93
N LEU A 350 8.69 31.51 8.63
CA LEU A 350 8.73 30.97 9.99
C LEU A 350 7.97 31.90 10.93
N ASP A 351 7.96 33.20 10.65
CA ASP A 351 7.26 34.20 11.44
C ASP A 351 5.73 34.07 11.29
N THR A 352 5.26 33.88 10.06
CA THR A 352 3.84 33.58 9.79
C THR A 352 3.39 32.27 10.45
N PHE A 353 4.21 31.22 10.41
CA PHE A 353 3.94 29.94 11.08
C PHE A 353 3.87 30.08 12.60
N THR A 354 4.84 30.77 13.22
CA THR A 354 4.88 31.03 14.66
C THR A 354 3.67 31.83 15.11
N ARG A 355 3.28 32.86 14.35
CA ARG A 355 2.10 33.70 14.66
C ARG A 355 0.81 32.89 14.59
N HIS A 356 0.68 31.99 13.63
CA HIS A 356 -0.46 31.07 13.54
C HIS A 356 -0.50 30.08 14.70
N ILE A 357 0.64 29.55 15.11
CA ILE A 357 0.76 28.63 16.26
C ILE A 357 0.43 29.35 17.56
N GLN A 358 1.00 30.53 17.81
CA GLN A 358 0.71 31.32 19.01
C GLN A 358 -0.78 31.60 19.11
N ARG A 359 -1.41 32.08 18.02
CA ARG A 359 -2.85 32.32 17.98
C ARG A 359 -3.67 31.04 18.23
N ALA A 360 -3.24 29.90 17.67
CA ALA A 360 -3.91 28.62 17.89
C ALA A 360 -3.77 28.14 19.34
N LEU A 361 -2.58 28.24 19.93
CA LEU A 361 -2.31 27.88 21.33
C LEU A 361 -3.07 28.76 22.31
N SER A 362 -3.16 30.07 22.06
CA SER A 362 -3.98 31.00 22.86
C SER A 362 -5.48 30.70 22.80
N SER A 363 -5.95 30.09 21.71
CA SER A 363 -7.35 29.67 21.53
C SER A 363 -7.63 28.23 21.95
N ALA A 364 -6.60 27.44 22.23
CA ALA A 364 -6.71 26.02 22.52
C ALA A 364 -6.98 25.82 24.02
N ASP A 365 -8.25 25.85 24.41
CA ASP A 365 -8.68 25.42 25.74
C ASP A 365 -8.55 23.89 25.86
N PRO A 366 -7.73 23.35 26.79
CA PRO A 366 -7.62 21.91 27.03
C PRO A 366 -8.94 21.27 27.50
N GLN A 367 -9.92 22.06 27.95
CA GLN A 367 -11.21 21.55 28.43
C GLN A 367 -12.20 21.18 27.31
N LEU A 368 -11.93 21.50 26.05
CA LEU A 368 -12.80 21.13 24.94
C LEU A 368 -12.57 19.66 24.53
N LYS A 369 -13.27 18.73 25.20
CA LYS A 369 -13.97 17.53 24.63
C LYS A 369 -14.31 16.43 25.67
N THR A 370 -14.76 16.80 26.85
CA THR A 370 -15.57 15.88 27.70
C THR A 370 -17.07 15.92 27.36
N GLY A 371 -17.51 16.86 26.52
CA GLY A 371 -18.87 16.93 25.97
C GLY A 371 -18.98 16.26 24.60
N SER A 372 -19.98 15.39 24.45
CA SER A 372 -20.46 14.73 23.22
C SER A 372 -19.87 15.22 21.89
N TYR A 373 -19.04 14.38 21.27
CA TYR A 373 -19.02 14.33 19.81
C TYR A 373 -20.31 13.65 19.34
N SER A 374 -21.40 14.41 19.32
CA SER A 374 -22.47 14.16 18.38
C SER A 374 -21.88 14.43 16.99
N PHE A 375 -21.44 13.37 16.32
CA PHE A 375 -21.48 13.39 14.86
C PHE A 375 -22.92 13.73 14.52
N VAL A 376 -23.13 14.90 13.92
CA VAL A 376 -24.41 15.33 13.37
C VAL A 376 -24.78 14.34 12.27
N ASN A 377 -25.33 13.19 12.66
CA ASN A 377 -26.39 12.53 11.94
C ASN A 377 -27.60 13.44 12.11
N ARG A 378 -27.71 14.49 11.28
CA ARG A 378 -29.02 15.07 11.04
C ARG A 378 -29.80 14.03 10.27
N ALA A 379 -30.63 13.31 11.03
CA ALA A 379 -31.79 12.63 10.53
C ALA A 379 -32.60 13.63 9.70
N HIS A 380 -32.80 13.33 8.43
CA HIS A 380 -34.03 13.72 7.75
C HIS A 380 -34.90 12.47 7.71
N ARG A 381 -35.69 12.32 8.78
CA ARG A 381 -36.95 11.60 8.74
C ARG A 381 -38.03 12.68 8.65
N ARG A 382 -38.81 12.61 7.57
CA ARG A 382 -40.20 13.01 7.39
C ARG A 382 -40.53 14.48 7.68
N ASP A 383 -40.87 15.20 6.61
CA ASP A 383 -42.31 15.34 6.29
C ASP A 383 -42.62 14.52 5.04
#